data_AF-A0A2D5ZS63-F1
#
_entry.id   AF-A0A2D5ZS63-F1
#
_cell.length_a   1.000
_cell.length_b   1.000
_cell.length_c   1.000
_cell.angle_alpha   90.00
_cell.angle_beta   90.00
_cell.angle_gamma   90.00
#
_symmetry.space_group_name_H-M   'P 1'
#
loop_
_entity.id
_entity.type
_entity.pdbx_description
1 polymer ?
#
loop_
_entity_poly.entity_id
_entity_poly.type
_entity_poly.pdbx_seq_one_letter_code
_entity_poly.pdbx_strand_id
1 'polypeptide(L)'
;MVAEGVLPFAFVPETGKTSLTGLAGLPVYLDLAAVMGLRESIEAHVEMGESGQGWSHSQVVTSLLLLNLAGGDSVDDLRILEGDTGSSRLLRRTEQSGMCRRERRGAERRFRKGRQRSFPSPSAARRGPHLGAS
;
A
#
# COMPACT_ATOMS: atom_id res chain seq x y z
N MET A 1 -16.67 13.39 28.08
CA MET A 1 -16.08 14.72 28.29
C MET A 1 -14.57 14.54 28.23
N VAL A 2 -13.90 15.14 27.25
CA VAL A 2 -12.43 15.05 27.13
C VAL A 2 -11.83 16.07 28.09
N ALA A 3 -10.98 15.60 29.00
CA ALA A 3 -10.27 16.46 29.95
C ALA A 3 -9.26 17.34 29.19
N GLU A 4 -9.37 18.64 29.39
CA GLU A 4 -8.58 19.67 28.72
C GLU A 4 -7.18 19.68 29.32
N GLY A 5 -6.18 19.23 28.56
CA GLY A 5 -4.80 19.13 29.00
C GLY A 5 -3.99 20.36 28.59
N VAL A 6 -3.33 20.98 29.59
CA VAL A 6 -2.07 21.77 29.63
C VAL A 6 -1.74 22.80 28.53
N LEU A 7 -2.21 22.66 27.30
CA LEU A 7 -1.88 23.52 26.16
C LEU A 7 -3.00 24.55 25.92
N PRO A 8 -2.68 25.83 25.64
CA PRO A 8 -3.66 26.91 25.47
C PRO A 8 -4.30 26.89 24.06
N PHE A 9 -4.65 25.73 23.54
CA PHE A 9 -5.37 25.60 22.29
C PHE A 9 -6.29 24.38 22.29
N ALA A 10 -7.45 24.54 21.65
CA ALA A 10 -8.44 23.48 21.50
C ALA A 10 -8.30 22.83 20.13
N PHE A 11 -8.26 21.49 20.09
CA PHE A 11 -8.40 20.76 18.85
C PHE A 11 -9.87 20.79 18.42
N VAL A 12 -10.17 21.55 17.37
CA VAL A 12 -11.49 21.52 16.74
C VAL A 12 -11.42 20.52 15.58
N PRO A 13 -12.27 19.47 15.57
CA PRO A 13 -12.31 18.54 14.45
C PRO A 13 -12.75 19.28 13.18
N GLU A 14 -11.98 19.14 12.12
CA GLU A 14 -12.32 19.67 10.80
C GLU A 14 -13.54 18.93 10.26
N THR A 15 -14.64 19.65 10.03
CA THR A 15 -15.94 19.08 9.57
C THR A 15 -16.16 19.26 8.07
N GLY A 16 -15.28 20.01 7.39
CA GLY A 16 -15.30 20.16 5.95
C GLY A 16 -14.97 18.85 5.22
N LYS A 17 -15.51 18.70 4.00
CA LYS A 17 -15.10 17.63 3.07
C LYS A 17 -13.72 17.94 2.48
N THR A 18 -12.70 17.98 3.33
CA THR A 18 -11.33 18.29 2.91
C THR A 18 -10.64 16.99 2.54
N SER A 19 -10.03 16.93 1.35
CA SER A 19 -9.26 15.77 0.88
C SER A 19 -7.84 15.74 1.44
N LEU A 20 -7.67 16.20 2.68
CA LEU A 20 -6.38 16.19 3.38
C LEU A 20 -6.21 14.80 4.02
N THR A 21 -5.14 14.11 3.64
CA THR A 21 -4.74 12.82 4.20
C THR A 21 -3.59 13.04 5.16
N GLY A 22 -3.60 12.34 6.31
CA GLY A 22 -2.47 12.32 7.24
C GLY A 22 -1.20 11.68 6.65
N LEU A 23 -1.30 11.08 5.46
CA LEU A 23 -0.25 10.40 4.73
C LEU A 23 0.15 11.13 3.44
N ALA A 24 -0.10 12.45 3.35
CA ALA A 24 0.13 13.27 2.16
C ALA A 24 1.58 13.27 1.64
N GLY A 25 2.56 12.83 2.45
CA GLY A 25 3.96 12.66 2.02
C GLY A 25 4.24 11.36 1.26
N LEU A 26 3.45 10.30 1.47
CA LEU A 26 3.64 9.00 0.83
C LEU A 26 3.58 9.01 -0.72
N PRO A 27 2.72 9.82 -1.36
CA PRO A 27 2.66 9.89 -2.82
C PRO A 27 3.98 10.28 -3.49
N VAL A 28 4.78 11.14 -2.85
CA VAL A 28 6.09 11.54 -3.39
C VAL A 28 7.04 10.34 -3.50
N TYR A 29 6.99 9.43 -2.52
CA TYR A 29 7.77 8.19 -2.56
C TYR A 29 7.25 7.20 -3.60
N LEU A 30 5.94 7.18 -3.86
CA LEU A 30 5.37 6.37 -4.94
C LEU A 30 5.81 6.87 -6.32
N ASP A 31 5.85 8.19 -6.53
CA ASP A 31 6.35 8.77 -7.77
C ASP A 31 7.85 8.46 -7.95
N LEU A 32 8.64 8.58 -6.88
CA LEU A 32 10.05 8.19 -6.90
C LEU A 32 10.22 6.71 -7.25
N ALA A 33 9.47 5.82 -6.60
CA ALA A 33 9.49 4.38 -6.87
C ALA A 33 9.16 4.05 -8.33
N ALA A 34 8.21 4.78 -8.93
CA ALA A 34 7.85 4.63 -10.34
C ALA A 34 8.99 5.10 -11.26
N VAL A 35 9.57 6.28 -11.01
CA VAL A 35 10.66 6.83 -11.84
C VAL A 35 11.93 5.98 -11.78
N MET A 36 12.23 5.40 -10.62
CA MET A 36 13.43 4.57 -10.45
C MET A 36 13.25 3.11 -10.91
N GLY A 37 12.07 2.72 -11.40
CA GLY A 37 11.80 1.34 -11.84
C GLY A 37 11.81 0.32 -10.68
N LEU A 38 11.35 0.73 -9.49
CA LEU A 38 11.39 -0.12 -8.30
C LEU A 38 10.60 -1.41 -8.50
N ARG A 39 9.46 -1.35 -9.20
CA ARG A 39 8.62 -2.51 -9.49
C ARG A 39 9.39 -3.57 -10.26
N GLU A 40 10.02 -3.17 -11.36
CA GLU A 40 10.81 -4.04 -12.23
C GLU A 40 11.99 -4.63 -11.48
N SER A 41 12.65 -3.80 -10.65
CA SER A 41 13.75 -4.24 -9.80
C SER A 41 13.32 -5.30 -8.79
N ILE A 42 12.16 -5.12 -8.12
CA ILE A 42 11.63 -6.11 -7.19
C ILE A 42 11.32 -7.43 -7.92
N GLU A 43 10.60 -7.37 -9.03
CA GLU A 43 10.23 -8.60 -9.76
C GLU A 43 11.46 -9.32 -10.34
N ALA A 44 12.56 -8.61 -10.63
CA ALA A 44 13.80 -9.20 -11.14
C ALA A 44 14.70 -9.82 -10.06
N HIS A 45 14.70 -9.28 -8.84
CA HIS A 45 15.68 -9.66 -7.81
C HIS A 45 15.06 -10.35 -6.59
N VAL A 46 13.75 -10.26 -6.40
CA VAL A 46 13.08 -10.82 -5.23
C VAL A 46 12.46 -12.17 -5.59
N GLU A 47 13.24 -13.22 -5.37
CA GLU A 47 12.82 -14.62 -5.57
C GLU A 47 11.96 -15.12 -4.40
N MET A 48 10.72 -14.61 -4.26
CA MET A 48 9.74 -15.09 -3.28
C MET A 48 8.77 -16.12 -3.89
N GLY A 49 9.27 -17.25 -4.40
CA GLY A 49 8.43 -18.32 -4.95
C GLY A 49 7.51 -17.90 -6.12
N GLU A 50 6.63 -18.81 -6.57
CA GLU A 50 5.68 -18.48 -7.63
C GLU A 50 4.57 -17.55 -7.10
N SER A 51 4.54 -16.32 -7.63
CA SER A 51 3.46 -15.36 -7.39
C SER A 51 2.23 -15.65 -8.27
N GLY A 52 1.77 -16.90 -8.30
CA GLY A 52 0.73 -17.34 -9.23
C GLY A 52 -0.65 -16.72 -8.98
N GLN A 53 -0.99 -16.41 -7.72
CA GLN A 53 -2.33 -15.95 -7.34
C GLN A 53 -2.28 -14.87 -6.25
N GLY A 54 -3.11 -13.84 -6.39
CA GLY A 54 -3.25 -12.74 -5.43
C GLY A 54 -2.18 -11.66 -5.61
N TRP A 55 -1.57 -11.26 -4.49
CA TRP A 55 -0.63 -10.15 -4.42
C TRP A 55 0.70 -10.47 -5.14
N SER A 56 1.28 -9.50 -5.84
CA SER A 56 2.64 -9.61 -6.40
C SER A 56 3.72 -9.24 -5.39
N HIS A 57 4.97 -9.57 -5.68
CA HIS A 57 6.12 -9.23 -4.84
C HIS A 57 6.24 -7.72 -4.74
N SER A 58 6.16 -7.04 -5.89
CA SER A 58 6.12 -5.59 -5.97
C SER A 58 5.01 -4.96 -5.12
N GLN A 59 3.80 -5.51 -5.09
CA GLN A 59 2.71 -4.99 -4.27
C GLN A 59 2.95 -5.16 -2.78
N VAL A 60 3.43 -6.33 -2.35
CA VAL A 60 3.72 -6.60 -0.94
C VAL A 60 4.88 -5.72 -0.46
N VAL A 61 5.99 -5.71 -1.19
CA VAL A 61 7.18 -4.93 -0.84
C VAL A 61 6.89 -3.43 -0.85
N THR A 62 6.18 -2.91 -1.86
CA THR A 62 5.79 -1.49 -1.89
C THR A 62 4.89 -1.13 -0.70
N SER A 63 3.97 -2.03 -0.32
CA SER A 63 3.10 -1.80 0.84
C SER A 63 3.88 -1.75 2.15
N LEU A 64 4.89 -2.62 2.32
CA LEU A 64 5.76 -2.61 3.49
C LEU A 64 6.71 -1.40 3.50
N LEU A 65 7.19 -0.95 2.33
CA LEU A 65 7.95 0.28 2.21
C LEU A 65 7.13 1.48 2.69
N LEU A 66 5.90 1.62 2.18
CA LEU A 66 5.00 2.71 2.58
C LEU A 66 4.63 2.66 4.07
N LEU A 67 4.48 1.45 4.62
CA LEU A 67 4.25 1.24 6.05
C LEU A 67 5.41 1.79 6.89
N ASN A 68 6.65 1.45 6.53
CA ASN A 68 7.84 1.96 7.21
C ASN A 68 7.96 3.48 7.07
N LEU A 69 7.69 4.03 5.88
CA LEU A 69 7.73 5.49 5.64
C LEU A 69 6.66 6.25 6.41
N ALA A 70 5.52 5.61 6.69
CA ALA A 70 4.46 6.16 7.53
C ALA A 70 4.77 6.06 9.04
N GLY A 71 5.89 5.44 9.42
CA GLY A 71 6.25 5.20 10.82
C GLY A 71 5.45 4.08 11.49
N GLY A 72 4.97 3.09 10.71
CA GLY A 72 4.32 1.91 11.26
C GLY A 72 5.33 0.93 11.87
N ASP A 73 5.02 0.41 13.05
CA ASP A 73 5.89 -0.49 13.81
C ASP A 73 5.50 -1.96 13.65
N SER A 74 4.33 -2.24 13.07
CA SER A 74 3.81 -3.58 12.88
C SER A 74 3.14 -3.79 11.52
N VAL A 75 3.22 -5.01 10.99
CA VAL A 75 2.49 -5.43 9.78
C VAL A 75 0.96 -5.27 9.95
N ASP A 76 0.45 -5.25 11.18
CA ASP A 76 -0.96 -4.97 11.44
C ASP A 76 -1.36 -3.50 11.13
N ASP A 77 -0.40 -2.57 11.09
CA ASP A 77 -0.61 -1.16 10.75
C ASP A 77 -0.91 -0.95 9.25
N LEU A 78 -0.80 -1.99 8.41
CA LEU A 78 -1.35 -1.98 7.05
C LEU A 78 -2.87 -1.69 7.01
N ARG A 79 -3.57 -1.86 8.13
CA ARG A 79 -4.98 -1.45 8.28
C ARG A 79 -5.13 0.08 8.29
N ILE A 80 -4.16 0.80 8.85
CA ILE A 80 -4.13 2.27 8.89
C ILE A 80 -3.97 2.81 7.47
N LEU A 81 -3.01 2.26 6.71
CA LEU A 81 -2.83 2.63 5.29
C LEU A 81 -4.07 2.34 4.44
N GLU A 82 -4.72 1.18 4.64
CA GLU A 82 -5.96 0.85 3.92
C GLU A 82 -7.12 1.80 4.30
N GLY A 83 -7.18 2.24 5.55
CA GLY A 83 -8.21 3.17 6.02
C GLY A 83 -8.13 4.53 5.34
N ASP A 84 -6.97 4.91 4.83
CA ASP A 84 -6.78 6.15 4.09
C ASP A 84 -7.19 5.99 2.61
N THR A 85 -8.31 6.62 2.26
CA THR A 85 -8.88 6.54 0.90
C THR A 85 -7.98 7.25 -0.13
N GLY A 86 -7.26 8.31 0.25
CA GLY A 86 -6.38 9.05 -0.64
C GLY A 86 -5.18 8.21 -1.06
N SER A 87 -4.48 7.65 -0.08
CA SER A 87 -3.33 6.77 -0.23
C SER A 87 -3.70 5.51 -1.03
N SER A 88 -4.85 4.90 -0.72
CA SER A 88 -5.39 3.75 -1.45
C SER A 88 -5.60 4.02 -2.94
N ARG A 89 -6.17 5.18 -3.29
CA ARG A 89 -6.37 5.56 -4.70
C ARG A 89 -5.05 5.83 -5.42
N LEU A 90 -4.11 6.51 -4.76
CA LEU A 90 -2.82 6.86 -5.34
C LEU A 90 -1.96 5.63 -5.59
N LEU A 91 -1.91 4.69 -4.63
CA LEU A 91 -1.23 3.41 -4.81
C LEU A 91 -1.78 2.64 -6.02
N ARG A 92 -3.10 2.49 -6.15
CA ARG A 92 -3.71 1.79 -7.29
C ARG A 92 -3.37 2.43 -8.64
N ARG A 93 -3.25 3.77 -8.68
CA ARG A 93 -2.92 4.49 -9.91
C ARG A 93 -1.45 4.33 -10.29
N THR A 94 -0.57 4.43 -9.30
CA THR A 94 0.89 4.34 -9.49
C THR A 94 1.32 2.92 -9.84
N GLU A 95 0.70 1.89 -9.24
CA GLU A 95 0.95 0.49 -9.60
C GLU A 95 0.69 0.18 -11.08
N GLN A 96 -0.27 0.86 -11.71
CA GLN A 96 -0.62 0.66 -13.12
C GLN A 96 0.16 1.56 -14.08
N SER A 97 1.02 2.43 -13.54
CA SER A 97 1.91 3.30 -14.32
C SER A 97 2.87 2.44 -15.14
N GLY A 98 3.12 2.83 -16.39
CA GLY A 98 3.99 2.08 -17.32
C GLY A 98 3.41 0.76 -17.85
N MET A 99 2.36 0.19 -17.24
CA MET A 99 1.77 -1.08 -17.69
C MET A 99 0.91 -0.92 -18.95
N CYS A 100 1.07 -1.86 -19.89
CA CYS A 100 0.16 -2.04 -21.02
C CYS A 100 -1.18 -2.64 -20.58
N ARG A 101 -2.19 -2.60 -21.46
CA ARG A 101 -3.53 -3.14 -21.18
C ARG A 101 -3.49 -4.64 -20.82
N ARG A 102 -2.60 -5.42 -21.43
CA ARG A 102 -2.46 -6.86 -21.16
C ARG A 102 -1.95 -7.11 -19.73
N GLU A 103 -0.93 -6.36 -19.30
CA GLU A 103 -0.37 -6.45 -17.95
C GLU A 103 -1.39 -6.04 -16.89
N ARG A 104 -2.11 -4.93 -17.10
CA ARG A 104 -3.18 -4.49 -16.18
C ARG A 104 -4.25 -5.56 -15.97
N ARG A 105 -4.74 -6.16 -17.07
CA ARG A 105 -5.69 -7.29 -17.02
C ARG A 105 -5.10 -8.52 -16.34
N GLY A 106 -3.81 -8.80 -16.57
CA GLY A 106 -3.08 -9.87 -15.89
C GLY A 106 -3.07 -9.66 -14.37
N ALA A 107 -2.72 -8.45 -13.92
CA ALA A 107 -2.70 -8.08 -12.51
C ALA A 107 -4.09 -8.20 -11.85
N GLU A 108 -5.15 -7.80 -12.55
CA GLU A 108 -6.53 -7.95 -12.05
C GLU A 108 -6.96 -9.41 -11.92
N ARG A 109 -6.61 -10.26 -12.90
CA ARG A 109 -6.97 -11.69 -12.94
C ARG A 109 -6.32 -12.52 -11.84
N ARG A 110 -5.22 -12.04 -11.24
CA ARG A 110 -4.60 -12.67 -10.06
C ARG A 110 -5.56 -12.77 -8.87
N PHE A 111 -6.61 -11.94 -8.83
CA PHE A 111 -7.59 -11.96 -7.74
C PHE A 111 -8.86 -12.69 -8.19
N ARG A 112 -9.07 -13.92 -7.71
CA ARG A 112 -10.24 -14.78 -8.07
C ARG A 112 -11.60 -14.06 -7.97
N LYS A 113 -11.78 -13.16 -6.99
CA LYS A 113 -13.03 -12.41 -6.76
C LYS A 113 -12.87 -10.89 -6.99
N GLY A 114 -11.84 -10.50 -7.74
CA GLY A 114 -11.42 -9.10 -7.87
C GLY A 114 -10.70 -8.58 -6.62
N ARG A 115 -9.87 -7.54 -6.82
CA ARG A 115 -9.09 -6.92 -5.75
C ARG A 115 -9.90 -5.87 -5.00
N GLN A 116 -10.35 -6.21 -3.80
CA GLN A 116 -11.10 -5.29 -2.93
C GLN A 116 -10.19 -4.31 -2.19
N ARG A 117 -9.05 -4.76 -1.66
CA ARG A 117 -8.13 -3.93 -0.87
C ARG A 117 -7.02 -3.30 -1.71
N SER A 118 -6.56 -2.12 -1.33
CA SER A 118 -5.41 -1.47 -1.97
C SER A 118 -4.09 -1.93 -1.37
N PHE A 119 -4.07 -2.30 -0.09
CA PHE A 119 -2.93 -2.90 0.59
C PHE A 119 -3.23 -4.38 0.90
N PRO A 120 -2.20 -5.25 1.00
CA PRO A 120 -2.38 -6.59 1.52
C PRO A 120 -2.93 -6.54 2.94
N SER A 121 -3.77 -7.53 3.31
CA SER A 121 -4.12 -7.71 4.71
C SER A 121 -2.86 -8.08 5.49
N PRO A 122 -2.80 -7.82 6.80
CA PRO A 122 -1.64 -8.23 7.61
C PRO A 122 -1.34 -9.72 7.48
N SER A 123 -2.39 -10.54 7.40
CA SER A 123 -2.27 -11.98 7.16
C SER A 123 -1.74 -12.33 5.76
N ALA A 124 -2.07 -11.55 4.72
CA ALA A 124 -1.55 -11.77 3.37
C ALA A 124 -0.10 -11.32 3.26
N ALA A 125 0.28 -10.20 3.89
CA ALA A 125 1.65 -9.72 3.94
C ALA A 125 2.56 -10.72 4.68
N ARG A 126 2.12 -11.28 5.82
CA ARG A 126 2.88 -12.28 6.59
C ARG A 126 3.09 -13.60 5.84
N ARG A 127 2.11 -14.04 5.04
CA ARG A 127 2.25 -15.27 4.24
C ARG A 127 3.22 -15.12 3.08
N GLY A 128 3.43 -13.88 2.61
CA GLY A 128 4.11 -13.62 1.36
C GLY A 128 3.43 -14.29 0.15
N PRO A 129 3.97 -14.08 -1.05
CA PRO A 129 3.82 -15.01 -2.17
C PRO A 129 4.49 -16.34 -1.77
N HIS A 130 3.83 -17.45 -2.09
CA HIS A 130 4.06 -18.77 -1.48
C HIS A 130 5.50 -19.10 -1.05
N LEU A 131 5.72 -19.17 0.27
CA LEU A 131 6.72 -20.04 0.88
C LEU A 131 6.26 -21.49 0.66
N GLY A 132 6.68 -22.09 -0.47
CA GLY A 132 6.61 -23.52 -0.66
C GLY A 132 7.57 -24.19 0.31
N ALA A 133 7.04 -25.00 1.23
CA ALA A 133 7.83 -25.95 1.99
C ALA A 133 8.56 -26.88 1.02
N SER A 134 9.85 -27.08 1.29
CA SER A 134 10.72 -28.08 0.65
C SER A 134 10.15 -29.49 0.69
#